data_AF-A0A2V1HU72-F1
#
_entry.id   AF-A0A2V1HU72-F1
#
_cell.length_a   1.000
_cell.length_b   1.000
_cell.length_c   1.000
_cell.angle_alpha   90.00
_cell.angle_beta   90.00
_cell.angle_gamma   90.00
#
_symmetry.space_group_name_H-M   'P 1'
#
loop_
_entity.id
_entity.type
_entity.pdbx_description
1 polymer ?
#
loop_
_entity_poly.entity_id
_entity_poly.type
_entity_poly.pdbx_seq_one_letter_code
_entity_poly.pdbx_strand_id
1 'polypeptide(L)'
;MDPDPQSAPVQLLDARFDADASAIVVSAVIPDRVAEGSCLLTITSAFGVDGVTAPAVPDASVTYCASVTVPVASASEGPWSFELRYTDDTSSGSIAGTVDSR
;
A
#
# COMPACT_ATOMS: atom_id res chain seq x y z
N MET A 1 -15.55 25.26 1.67
CA MET A 1 -14.68 24.37 2.46
C MET A 1 -15.22 22.98 2.21
N ASP A 2 -14.55 22.21 1.35
CA ASP A 2 -14.85 20.78 1.25
C ASP A 2 -14.57 20.15 2.62
N PRO A 3 -15.43 19.24 3.11
CA PRO A 3 -15.11 18.48 4.30
C PRO A 3 -13.82 17.69 4.04
N ASP A 4 -12.88 17.73 5.00
CA ASP A 4 -11.72 16.84 4.94
C ASP A 4 -12.21 15.38 4.84
N PRO A 5 -11.58 14.55 3.99
CA PRO A 5 -12.00 13.17 3.84
C PRO A 5 -11.96 12.45 5.19
N GLN A 6 -12.97 11.64 5.47
CA GLN A 6 -13.08 10.87 6.70
C GLN A 6 -11.89 9.91 6.83
N SER A 7 -11.43 9.67 8.05
CA SER A 7 -10.32 8.73 8.29
C SER A 7 -10.80 7.29 8.07
N ALA A 8 -10.11 6.57 7.19
CA ALA A 8 -10.33 5.15 6.95
C ALA A 8 -9.22 4.32 7.64
N PRO A 9 -9.55 3.36 8.52
CA PRO A 9 -8.54 2.49 9.11
C PRO A 9 -7.91 1.62 8.01
N VAL A 10 -6.58 1.60 7.92
CA VAL A 10 -5.85 0.70 7.02
C VAL A 10 -5.15 -0.36 7.85
N GLN A 11 -5.48 -1.63 7.63
CA GLN A 11 -4.89 -2.77 8.31
C GLN A 11 -3.96 -3.52 7.36
N LEU A 12 -2.69 -3.60 7.72
CA LEU A 12 -1.71 -4.36 6.96
C LEU A 12 -2.01 -5.86 7.05
N LEU A 13 -2.10 -6.52 5.90
CA LEU A 13 -2.20 -7.97 5.82
C LEU A 13 -0.84 -8.60 5.61
N ASP A 14 -0.05 -8.02 4.69
CA ASP A 14 1.29 -8.51 4.36
C ASP A 14 2.14 -7.39 3.76
N ALA A 15 3.43 -7.39 4.06
CA ALA A 15 4.42 -6.55 3.42
C ALA A 15 5.73 -7.34 3.35
N ARG A 16 6.21 -7.61 2.15
CA ARG A 16 7.40 -8.44 1.94
C ARG A 16 8.15 -8.09 0.66
N PHE A 17 9.41 -8.49 0.63
CA PHE A 17 10.19 -8.55 -0.60
C PHE A 17 9.96 -9.91 -1.25
N ASP A 18 9.55 -9.89 -2.52
CA ASP A 18 9.43 -11.06 -3.39
C ASP A 18 10.70 -11.14 -4.26
N ALA A 19 11.57 -12.10 -3.93
CA ALA A 19 12.85 -12.27 -4.62
C ALA A 19 12.68 -12.80 -6.05
N ASP A 20 11.65 -13.62 -6.30
CA ASP A 20 11.38 -14.18 -7.62
C ASP A 20 10.88 -13.08 -8.58
N ALA A 21 10.06 -12.17 -8.07
CA ALA A 21 9.55 -11.01 -8.82
C ALA A 21 10.48 -9.79 -8.77
N SER A 22 11.51 -9.79 -7.90
CA SER A 22 12.33 -8.61 -7.57
C SER A 22 11.47 -7.38 -7.27
N ALA A 23 10.53 -7.52 -6.33
CA ALA A 23 9.56 -6.48 -6.04
C ALA A 23 9.16 -6.46 -4.56
N ILE A 24 8.73 -5.29 -4.08
CA ILE A 24 8.05 -5.16 -2.80
C ILE A 24 6.56 -5.35 -3.03
N VAL A 25 5.97 -6.30 -2.32
CA VAL A 25 4.54 -6.60 -2.37
C VAL A 25 3.93 -6.20 -1.04
N VAL A 26 2.92 -5.33 -1.09
CA VAL A 26 2.15 -4.92 0.09
C VAL A 26 0.67 -5.18 -0.15
N SER A 27 0.03 -5.78 0.83
CA SER A 27 -1.41 -6.02 0.85
C SER A 27 -2.01 -5.46 2.14
N ALA A 28 -3.15 -4.79 2.01
CA ALA A 28 -3.89 -4.27 3.15
C ALA A 28 -5.39 -4.37 2.95
N VAL A 29 -6.12 -4.26 4.05
CA VAL A 29 -7.58 -4.21 4.08
C VAL A 29 -8.04 -2.96 4.79
N ILE A 30 -9.14 -2.40 4.31
CA ILE A 30 -9.85 -1.29 4.92
C ILE A 30 -11.15 -1.86 5.48
N PRO A 31 -11.19 -2.19 6.79
CA PRO A 31 -12.39 -2.72 7.41
C PRO A 31 -13.52 -1.69 7.46
N ASP A 32 -14.75 -2.19 7.55
CA ASP A 32 -15.98 -1.39 7.64
C ASP A 32 -16.18 -0.42 6.47
N ARG A 33 -15.56 -0.73 5.32
CA ARG A 33 -15.59 0.10 4.13
C ARG A 33 -15.76 -0.75 2.89
N VAL A 34 -16.77 -0.44 2.08
CA VAL A 34 -16.99 -1.06 0.76
C VAL A 34 -17.15 0.07 -0.24
N ALA A 35 -16.04 0.51 -0.82
CA ALA A 35 -16.03 1.63 -1.75
C ALA A 35 -14.95 1.45 -2.81
N GLU A 36 -15.25 1.91 -4.02
CA GLU A 36 -14.22 2.05 -5.05
C GLU A 36 -13.22 3.12 -4.62
N GLY A 37 -11.97 2.96 -5.03
CA GLY A 37 -10.90 3.86 -4.64
C GLY A 37 -9.57 3.46 -5.24
N SER A 38 -8.51 4.04 -4.68
CA SER A 38 -7.13 3.79 -5.10
C SER A 38 -6.23 3.51 -3.92
N CYS A 39 -5.23 2.67 -4.16
CA CYS A 39 -4.19 2.28 -3.24
C CYS A 39 -2.86 2.73 -3.82
N LEU A 40 -2.28 3.78 -3.26
CA LEU A 40 -0.94 4.25 -3.59
C LEU A 40 0.05 3.59 -2.65
N LEU A 41 0.93 2.75 -3.18
CA LEU A 41 2.09 2.24 -2.48
C LEU A 41 3.32 3.06 -2.85
N THR A 42 3.98 3.61 -1.85
CA THR A 42 5.27 4.32 -1.98
C THR A 42 6.34 3.52 -1.26
N ILE A 43 7.46 3.28 -1.93
CA ILE A 43 8.65 2.62 -1.41
C ILE A 43 9.79 3.64 -1.38
N THR A 44 10.47 3.73 -0.24
CA THR A 44 11.67 4.57 -0.05
C THR A 44 12.85 3.68 0.31
N SER A 45 13.96 3.85 -0.41
CA SER A 45 15.24 3.19 -0.14
C SER A 45 16.37 4.21 -0.06
N ALA A 46 17.59 3.74 0.17
CA ALA A 46 18.78 4.59 0.06
C ALA A 46 19.04 5.13 -1.35
N PHE A 47 18.42 4.54 -2.37
CA PHE A 47 18.66 4.84 -3.79
C PHE A 47 17.58 5.74 -4.40
N GLY A 48 16.41 5.86 -3.76
CA GLY A 48 15.34 6.70 -4.26
C GLY A 48 13.98 6.41 -3.63
N VAL A 49 12.96 7.00 -4.24
CA VAL A 49 11.56 6.81 -3.91
C VAL A 49 10.83 6.37 -5.17
N ASP A 50 10.14 5.24 -5.09
CA ASP A 50 9.32 4.67 -6.16
C ASP A 50 7.89 4.49 -5.66
N GLY A 51 6.90 4.51 -6.56
CA GLY A 51 5.53 4.30 -6.15
C GLY A 51 4.63 3.82 -7.28
N VAL A 52 3.60 3.06 -6.90
CA VAL A 52 2.60 2.50 -7.80
C VAL A 52 1.21 2.72 -7.22
N THR A 53 0.29 3.11 -8.09
CA THR A 53 -1.14 3.17 -7.76
C THR A 53 -1.84 1.96 -8.34
N ALA A 54 -2.61 1.26 -7.51
CA ALA A 54 -3.50 0.17 -7.90
C ALA A 54 -4.96 0.52 -7.53
N PRO A 55 -5.97 -0.03 -8.24
CA PRO A 55 -7.35 0.11 -7.83
C PRO A 55 -7.61 -0.60 -6.50
N ALA A 56 -8.41 0.02 -5.63
CA ALA A 56 -8.94 -0.65 -4.46
C ALA A 56 -10.11 -1.57 -4.87
N VAL A 57 -10.21 -2.75 -4.25
CA VAL A 57 -11.20 -3.78 -4.61
C VAL A 57 -12.20 -3.94 -3.47
N PRO A 58 -13.44 -3.44 -3.60
CA PRO A 58 -14.49 -3.65 -2.60
C PRO A 58 -14.92 -5.12 -2.57
N ASP A 59 -15.08 -5.69 -1.37
CA ASP A 59 -15.57 -7.05 -1.17
C ASP A 59 -16.40 -7.16 0.11
N ALA A 60 -17.69 -7.49 -0.06
CA ALA A 60 -18.70 -7.75 0.97
C ALA A 60 -18.84 -6.70 2.09
N SER A 61 -17.86 -6.60 2.98
CA SER A 61 -17.81 -5.70 4.15
C SER A 61 -16.49 -4.92 4.28
N VAL A 62 -15.53 -5.16 3.39
CA VAL A 62 -14.19 -4.56 3.42
C VAL A 62 -13.76 -4.10 2.03
N THR A 63 -12.69 -3.33 1.97
CA THR A 63 -12.04 -2.96 0.71
C THR A 63 -10.58 -3.39 0.76
N TYR A 64 -10.11 -4.01 -0.30
CA TYR A 64 -8.75 -4.54 -0.39
C TYR A 64 -7.85 -3.64 -1.23
N CYS A 65 -6.66 -3.37 -0.70
CA CYS A 65 -5.49 -3.03 -1.49
C CYS A 65 -4.72 -4.33 -1.76
N ALA A 66 -5.15 -5.09 -2.75
CA ALA A 66 -4.62 -6.43 -3.00
C ALA A 66 -3.30 -6.39 -3.78
N SER A 67 -2.22 -6.88 -3.16
CA SER A 67 -0.93 -7.15 -3.80
C SER A 67 -0.38 -5.99 -4.64
N VAL A 68 -0.40 -4.78 -4.07
CA VAL A 68 0.22 -3.62 -4.71
C VAL A 68 1.72 -3.86 -4.75
N THR A 69 2.29 -3.83 -5.96
CA THR A 69 3.65 -4.30 -6.21
C THR A 69 4.48 -3.17 -6.81
N VAL A 70 5.63 -2.90 -6.19
CA VAL A 70 6.63 -1.94 -6.68
C VAL A 70 7.90 -2.72 -7.03
N PRO A 71 8.30 -2.75 -8.32
CA PRO A 71 9.57 -3.35 -8.72
C PRO A 71 10.74 -2.67 -8.00
N VAL A 72 11.72 -3.46 -7.57
CA VAL A 72 13.00 -2.97 -7.02
C VAL A 72 14.13 -3.57 -7.83
N ALA A 73 15.24 -2.86 -8.01
CA ALA A 73 16.27 -3.35 -8.94
C ALA A 73 17.06 -4.51 -8.33
N SER A 74 17.16 -4.59 -7.00
CA SER A 74 17.92 -5.62 -6.29
C SER A 74 17.58 -5.75 -4.82
N ALA A 75 17.78 -6.93 -4.24
CA ALA A 75 17.66 -7.16 -2.80
C ALA A 75 18.64 -6.32 -1.94
N SER A 76 19.73 -5.84 -2.56
CA SER A 76 20.72 -4.96 -1.93
C SER A 76 20.21 -3.54 -1.67
N GLU A 77 19.06 -3.15 -2.22
CA GLU A 77 18.44 -1.85 -1.94
C GLU A 77 17.76 -1.78 -0.58
N GLY A 78 17.49 -2.93 0.05
CA GLY A 78 16.88 -3.02 1.36
C GLY A 78 17.80 -2.56 2.50
N PRO A 79 17.23 -2.16 3.65
CA PRO A 79 15.80 -2.19 3.97
C PRO A 79 15.02 -1.07 3.26
N TRP A 80 13.76 -1.35 2.94
CA TRP A 80 12.85 -0.39 2.33
C TRP A 80 11.81 0.08 3.34
N SER A 81 11.56 1.39 3.39
CA SER A 81 10.38 1.93 4.07
C SER A 81 9.23 1.95 3.07
N PHE A 82 8.04 1.50 3.48
CA PHE A 82 6.84 1.60 2.66
C PHE A 82 5.80 2.48 3.32
N GLU A 83 5.00 3.16 2.50
CA GLU A 83 3.73 3.77 2.89
C GLU A 83 2.67 3.32 1.89
N LEU A 84 1.61 2.68 2.39
CA LEU A 84 0.43 2.37 1.60
C LEU A 84 -0.71 3.30 2.00
N ARG A 85 -1.21 4.07 1.05
CA ARG A 85 -2.31 5.02 1.21
C ARG A 85 -3.53 4.58 0.42
N TYR A 86 -4.64 4.39 1.12
CA TYR A 86 -5.97 4.23 0.53
C TYR A 86 -6.66 5.59 0.40
N THR A 87 -7.34 5.83 -0.72
CA THR A 87 -8.18 7.01 -0.94
C THR A 87 -9.42 6.63 -1.76
N ASP A 88 -10.59 7.02 -1.28
CA ASP A 88 -11.85 7.06 -2.02
C ASP A 88 -12.42 8.49 -2.03
N ASP A 89 -13.61 8.67 -2.62
CA ASP A 89 -14.26 9.98 -2.78
C ASP A 89 -14.57 10.71 -1.46
N THR A 90 -14.64 9.98 -0.34
CA THR A 90 -15.11 10.50 0.95
C THR A 90 -14.16 10.22 2.10
N SER A 91 -13.19 9.32 1.92
CA SER A 91 -12.34 8.81 2.99
C SER A 91 -10.92 8.52 2.51
N SER A 92 -9.96 8.63 3.42
CA SER A 92 -8.59 8.22 3.16
C SER A 92 -7.91 7.70 4.41
N GLY A 93 -6.89 6.87 4.24
CA GLY A 93 -6.08 6.35 5.33
C GLY A 93 -4.74 5.86 4.83
N SER A 94 -3.75 5.75 5.71
CA SER A 94 -2.45 5.18 5.35
C SER A 94 -1.90 4.31 6.46
N ILE A 95 -1.00 3.41 6.06
CA ILE A 95 -0.17 2.61 6.95
C ILE A 95 1.25 2.61 6.41
N ALA A 96 2.23 2.65 7.31
CA ALA A 96 3.64 2.63 6.95
C ALA A 96 4.38 1.56 7.76
N GLY A 97 5.50 1.11 7.22
CA GLY A 97 6.36 0.11 7.85
C GLY A 97 7.67 -0.05 7.11
N THR A 98 8.41 -1.10 7.46
CA THR A 98 9.68 -1.44 6.82
C THR A 98 9.62 -2.88 6.31
N VAL A 99 10.24 -3.10 5.15
CA VAL A 99 10.47 -4.42 4.57
C VAL A 99 11.97 -4.66 4.56
N ASP A 100 12.40 -5.78 5.15
CA ASP A 100 13.77 -6.25 5.08
C ASP A 100 13.97 -7.14 3.84
N SER A 101 15.21 -7.21 3.36
CA SER A 101 15.59 -8.06 2.22
C SER A 101 15.92 -9.51 2.59
N ARG A 102 15.65 -9.93 3.83
CA ARG A 102 16.09 -11.19 4.44
C ARG A 102 14.94 -12.06 4.93
#